data_AF-A0A2E1UVY2-F1
#
_entry.id   AF-A0A2E1UVY2-F1
#
_cell.length_a   1.000
_cell.length_b   1.000
_cell.length_c   1.000
_cell.angle_alpha   90.00
_cell.angle_beta   90.00
_cell.angle_gamma   90.00
#
_symmetry.space_group_name_H-M   'P 1'
#
loop_
_entity.id
_entity.type
_entity.pdbx_description
1 polymer ?
#
loop_
_entity_poly.entity_id
_entity_poly.type
_entity_poly.pdbx_seq_one_letter_code
_entity_poly.pdbx_strand_id
1 'polypeptide(L)'
;GIVLTLEAFRILFYGFGDILLLIMVFVFGISTLLTYSYYGVKCFGFVTSQKIGNYYNYFYIGSIIFSAIVSVEVVIGLIDIAFALMCIPNMIAVIWLSPKVKKEMQNRNWI
;
A
#
# COMPACT_ATOMS: atom_id res chain seq x y z
N GLY A 1 -6.67 -5.30 -16.26
CA GLY A 1 -6.24 -6.02 -15.05
C GLY A 1 -7.38 -6.81 -14.46
N ILE A 2 -8.25 -6.19 -13.67
CA ILE A 2 -9.33 -6.83 -12.89
C ILE A 2 -10.25 -7.73 -13.74
N VAL A 3 -10.75 -7.20 -14.87
CA VAL A 3 -11.62 -7.96 -15.78
C VAL A 3 -10.91 -9.18 -16.38
N LEU A 4 -9.64 -9.02 -16.77
CA LEU A 4 -8.84 -10.11 -17.35
C LEU A 4 -8.58 -11.22 -16.33
N THR A 5 -8.28 -10.88 -15.08
CA THR A 5 -8.13 -11.86 -14.00
C THR A 5 -9.44 -12.58 -13.69
N LEU A 6 -10.58 -11.87 -13.71
CA LEU A 6 -11.88 -12.50 -13.51
C LEU A 6 -12.21 -13.50 -14.63
N GLU A 7 -12.00 -13.13 -15.89
CA GLU A 7 -12.18 -14.03 -17.03
C GLU A 7 -11.25 -15.26 -16.97
N ALA A 8 -9.98 -15.07 -16.63
CA ALA A 8 -9.05 -16.18 -16.44
C ALA A 8 -9.52 -17.16 -15.34
N PHE A 9 -10.01 -16.64 -14.21
CA PHE A 9 -10.55 -17.48 -13.12
C PHE A 9 -11.83 -18.21 -13.54
N ARG A 10 -12.72 -17.57 -14.31
CA ARG A 10 -13.94 -18.22 -14.83
C ARG A 10 -13.60 -19.39 -15.76
N ILE A 11 -12.60 -19.23 -16.62
CA ILE A 11 -12.13 -20.28 -17.53
C ILE A 11 -11.48 -21.43 -16.77
N LEU A 12 -10.61 -21.14 -15.80
CA LEU A 12 -9.79 -22.15 -15.12
C LEU A 12 -10.56 -22.98 -14.08
N PHE A 13 -11.57 -22.38 -13.44
CA PHE A 13 -12.26 -22.98 -12.28
C PHE A 13 -13.72 -23.35 -12.54
N TYR A 14 -14.05 -23.72 -13.78
CA TYR A 14 -15.32 -24.37 -14.15
C TYR A 14 -16.58 -23.71 -13.55
N GLY A 15 -16.63 -22.37 -13.54
CA GLY A 15 -17.80 -21.61 -13.07
C GLY A 15 -17.82 -21.21 -11.58
N PHE A 16 -16.83 -21.60 -10.77
CA PHE A 16 -16.70 -21.15 -9.36
C PHE A 16 -15.58 -20.11 -9.13
N GLY A 17 -14.83 -19.76 -10.19
CA GLY A 17 -13.64 -18.94 -10.09
C GLY A 17 -13.92 -17.48 -9.69
N ASP A 18 -15.08 -16.94 -10.02
CA ASP A 18 -15.51 -15.59 -9.65
C ASP A 18 -15.76 -15.47 -8.13
N ILE A 19 -16.43 -16.45 -7.53
CA ILE A 19 -16.65 -16.53 -6.07
C ILE A 19 -15.32 -16.70 -5.34
N LEU A 20 -14.44 -17.58 -5.83
CA LEU A 20 -13.11 -17.77 -5.25
C LEU A 20 -12.29 -16.47 -5.30
N LEU A 21 -12.28 -15.80 -6.45
CA LEU A 21 -11.58 -14.53 -6.65
C LEU A 21 -12.13 -13.44 -5.73
N LEU A 22 -13.46 -13.37 -5.54
CA LEU A 22 -14.08 -12.44 -4.61
C LEU A 22 -13.54 -12.60 -3.18
N ILE A 23 -13.49 -13.84 -2.67
CA ILE A 23 -12.98 -14.12 -1.32
C ILE A 23 -11.51 -13.71 -1.20
N MET A 24 -10.69 -14.05 -2.20
CA MET A 24 -9.27 -13.67 -2.23
C MET A 24 -9.08 -12.16 -2.21
N VAL A 25 -9.78 -11.43 -3.07
CA VAL A 25 -9.69 -9.97 -3.17
C VAL A 25 -10.24 -9.31 -1.91
N PHE A 26 -11.28 -9.87 -1.29
CA PHE A 26 -11.83 -9.36 -0.04
C PHE A 26 -10.81 -9.42 1.10
N VAL A 27 -10.20 -10.59 1.32
CA VAL A 27 -9.17 -10.76 2.37
C VAL A 27 -7.95 -9.89 2.08
N PHE A 28 -7.50 -9.86 0.82
CA PHE A 28 -6.37 -9.03 0.40
C PHE A 28 -6.65 -7.54 0.59
N GLY A 29 -7.84 -7.08 0.19
CA GLY A 29 -8.30 -5.70 0.34
C GLY A 29 -8.31 -5.26 1.80
N ILE A 30 -8.86 -6.07 2.70
CA ILE A 30 -8.88 -5.77 4.14
C ILE A 30 -7.46 -5.66 4.70
N SER A 31 -6.58 -6.62 4.37
CA SER A 31 -5.20 -6.58 4.85
C SER A 31 -4.46 -5.32 4.40
N THR A 32 -4.74 -4.88 3.16
CA THR A 32 -4.20 -3.65 2.59
C THR A 32 -4.74 -2.42 3.34
N LEU A 33 -6.05 -2.36 3.60
CA LEU A 33 -6.66 -1.24 4.33
C LEU A 33 -6.05 -1.08 5.74
N LEU A 34 -5.89 -2.18 6.47
CA LEU A 34 -5.28 -2.16 7.80
C LEU A 34 -3.81 -1.73 7.77
N THR A 35 -3.06 -2.21 6.77
CA THR A 35 -1.65 -1.85 6.60
C THR A 35 -1.49 -0.36 6.32
N TYR A 36 -2.32 0.22 5.43
CA TYR A 36 -2.25 1.65 5.11
C TYR A 36 -2.71 2.55 6.26
N SER A 37 -3.69 2.13 7.05
CA SER A 37 -4.04 2.82 8.30
C SER A 37 -2.83 2.90 9.24
N TYR A 38 -2.11 1.79 9.45
CA TYR A 38 -0.94 1.76 10.29
C TYR A 38 0.22 2.62 9.75
N TYR A 39 0.56 2.48 8.46
CA TYR A 39 1.61 3.28 7.83
C TYR A 39 1.29 4.77 7.87
N GLY A 40 0.05 5.15 7.60
CA GLY A 40 -0.39 6.53 7.65
C GLY A 40 -0.23 7.15 9.04
N VAL A 41 -0.64 6.46 10.10
CA VAL A 41 -0.44 6.92 11.49
C VAL A 41 1.04 7.11 11.82
N LYS A 42 1.91 6.20 11.39
CA LYS A 42 3.36 6.29 11.65
C LYS A 42 4.02 7.42 10.86
N CYS A 43 3.75 7.53 9.57
CA CYS A 43 4.28 8.61 8.74
C CYS A 43 3.78 9.98 9.18
N PHE A 44 2.48 10.11 9.46
CA PHE A 44 1.89 11.36 9.93
C PHE A 44 2.40 11.73 11.32
N GLY A 45 2.53 10.76 12.23
CA GLY A 45 3.13 10.96 13.55
C GLY A 45 4.60 11.38 13.51
N PHE A 46 5.37 10.90 12.51
CA PHE A 46 6.75 11.30 12.28
C PHE A 46 6.88 12.77 11.82
N VAL A 47 5.99 13.23 10.94
CA VAL A 47 6.00 14.60 10.42
C VAL A 47 5.42 15.61 11.41
N THR A 48 4.45 15.20 12.23
CA THR A 48 3.76 16.08 13.17
C THR A 48 4.16 15.81 14.62
N SER A 49 3.45 14.93 15.30
CA SER A 49 3.72 14.44 16.65
C SER A 49 2.96 13.14 16.87
N GLN A 50 3.49 12.24 17.69
CA GLN A 50 2.86 10.95 17.98
C GLN A 50 1.42 11.07 18.50
N LYS A 51 1.10 12.15 19.25
CA LYS A 51 -0.25 12.39 19.77
C LYS A 51 -1.25 12.76 18.68
N ILE A 52 -0.81 13.51 17.67
CA ILE A 52 -1.64 13.94 16.53
C ILE A 52 -1.74 12.82 15.49
N GLY A 53 -0.70 11.97 15.38
CA GLY A 53 -0.62 10.81 14.50
C GLY A 53 -1.88 9.93 14.50
N ASN A 54 -2.44 9.66 15.68
CA ASN A 54 -3.62 8.80 15.82
C ASN A 54 -4.89 9.37 15.16
N TYR A 55 -4.99 10.69 14.98
CA TYR A 55 -6.13 11.31 14.30
C TYR A 55 -6.13 11.07 12.79
N TYR A 56 -5.01 10.59 12.22
CA TYR A 56 -4.93 10.20 10.81
C TYR A 56 -6.01 9.19 10.41
N ASN A 57 -6.38 8.28 11.32
CA ASN A 57 -7.39 7.26 11.01
C ASN A 57 -8.78 7.83 10.68
N TYR A 58 -9.15 8.98 11.24
CA TYR A 58 -10.41 9.64 10.88
C TYR A 58 -10.38 10.14 9.43
N PHE A 59 -9.26 10.74 9.02
CA PHE A 59 -9.05 11.13 7.62
C PHE A 59 -9.02 9.91 6.69
N TYR A 60 -8.35 8.84 7.11
CA TYR A 60 -8.24 7.61 6.34
C TYR A 60 -9.60 6.95 6.07
N ILE A 61 -10.46 6.86 7.08
CA ILE A 61 -11.84 6.36 6.91
C ILE A 61 -12.61 7.24 5.92
N GLY A 62 -12.46 8.58 6.02
CA GLY A 62 -13.05 9.50 5.05
C GLY A 62 -12.57 9.26 3.62
N SER A 63 -11.28 8.98 3.43
CA SER A 63 -10.74 8.64 2.10
C SER A 63 -11.29 7.33 1.55
N ILE A 64 -11.56 6.32 2.38
CA ILE A 64 -12.17 5.06 1.93
C ILE A 64 -13.58 5.31 1.37
N ILE A 65 -14.38 6.12 2.09
CA ILE A 65 -15.73 6.49 1.64
C ILE A 65 -15.64 7.27 0.32
N PHE A 66 -14.73 8.23 0.24
CA PHE A 66 -14.48 8.99 -0.98
C PHE A 66 -14.06 8.09 -2.16
N SER A 67 -13.15 7.14 -1.94
CA SER A 67 -12.72 6.20 -2.97
C SER A 67 -13.84 5.27 -3.45
N ALA A 68 -14.86 5.00 -2.63
CA ALA A 68 -16.00 4.18 -3.02
C ALA A 68 -16.97 4.88 -3.99
N ILE A 69 -16.95 6.23 -4.05
CA ILE A 69 -17.84 7.04 -4.91
C ILE A 69 -17.13 7.59 -6.15
N VAL A 70 -15.80 7.59 -6.18
CA VAL A 70 -15.00 8.06 -7.32
C VAL A 70 -14.69 6.91 -8.29
N SER A 71 -14.47 7.22 -9.57
CA SER A 71 -14.10 6.21 -10.56
C SER A 71 -12.76 5.54 -10.24
N VAL A 72 -12.67 4.25 -10.53
CA VAL A 72 -11.49 3.43 -10.26
C VAL A 72 -10.25 3.97 -10.97
N GLU A 73 -10.40 4.47 -12.20
CA GLU A 73 -9.31 5.05 -13.01
C GLU A 73 -8.68 6.27 -12.32
N VAL A 74 -9.51 7.15 -11.74
CA VAL A 74 -9.02 8.33 -11.01
C VAL A 74 -8.30 7.91 -9.73
N VAL A 75 -8.86 6.96 -8.98
CA VAL A 75 -8.24 6.46 -7.75
C VAL A 75 -6.88 5.82 -8.05
N ILE A 76 -6.78 4.99 -9.10
CA ILE A 76 -5.51 4.39 -9.53
C ILE A 76 -4.51 5.48 -9.92
N GLY A 77 -4.91 6.46 -10.72
CA GLY A 77 -4.03 7.56 -11.12
C GLY A 77 -3.49 8.38 -9.93
N LEU A 78 -4.32 8.63 -8.91
CA LEU A 78 -3.89 9.30 -7.68
C LEU A 78 -2.88 8.47 -6.90
N ILE A 79 -3.10 7.15 -6.79
CA ILE A 79 -2.18 6.22 -6.12
C ILE A 79 -0.84 6.15 -6.85
N ASP A 80 -0.85 6.07 -8.18
CA ASP A 80 0.37 6.02 -8.99
C ASP A 80 1.24 7.27 -8.79
N ILE A 81 0.63 8.46 -8.76
CA ILE A 81 1.33 9.71 -8.47
C ILE A 81 1.90 9.69 -7.04
N ALA A 82 1.11 9.25 -6.05
CA ALA A 82 1.56 9.17 -4.67
C ALA A 82 2.75 8.21 -4.50
N PHE A 83 2.73 7.05 -5.15
CA PHE A 83 3.84 6.10 -5.14
C PHE A 83 5.06 6.60 -5.91
N ALA A 84 4.88 7.30 -7.02
CA ALA A 84 5.99 7.93 -7.72
C ALA A 84 6.69 8.97 -6.81
N LEU A 85 5.90 9.82 -6.14
CA LEU A 85 6.42 10.80 -5.17
C LEU A 85 7.09 10.17 -3.97
N MET A 86 6.62 9.01 -3.49
CA MET A 86 7.24 8.26 -2.39
C MET A 86 8.51 7.53 -2.82
N CYS A 87 8.52 6.95 -4.02
CA CYS A 87 9.61 6.13 -4.53
C CYS A 87 10.89 6.95 -4.74
N ILE A 88 10.77 8.14 -5.32
CA ILE A 88 11.91 9.01 -5.64
C ILE A 88 12.80 9.31 -4.41
N PRO A 89 12.29 9.89 -3.30
CA PRO A 89 13.11 10.18 -2.13
C PRO A 89 13.63 8.92 -1.44
N ASN A 90 12.85 7.83 -1.40
CA ASN A 90 13.28 6.56 -0.81
C ASN A 90 14.46 5.95 -1.58
N MET A 91 14.41 5.93 -2.90
CA MET A 91 15.49 5.41 -3.73
C MET A 91 16.77 6.23 -3.59
N ILE A 92 16.66 7.57 -3.55
CA ILE A 92 17.79 8.45 -3.29
C ILE A 92 18.42 8.14 -1.91
N ALA A 93 17.60 8.01 -0.87
CA ALA A 93 18.07 7.69 0.47
C ALA A 93 18.75 6.33 0.54
N VAL A 94 18.19 5.29 -0.11
CA VAL A 94 18.77 3.94 -0.14
C VAL A 94 20.14 3.94 -0.81
N ILE A 95 20.28 4.61 -1.96
CA ILE A 95 21.57 4.68 -2.67
C ILE A 95 22.60 5.43 -1.83
N TRP A 96 22.21 6.54 -1.21
CA TRP A 96 23.10 7.35 -0.38
C TRP A 96 23.52 6.65 0.93
N LEU A 97 22.61 5.89 1.54
CA LEU A 97 22.85 5.17 2.80
C LEU A 97 23.49 3.79 2.59
N SER A 98 23.43 3.22 1.38
CA SER A 98 24.02 1.92 1.03
C SER A 98 25.45 1.68 1.58
N PRO A 99 26.43 2.59 1.40
CA PRO A 99 27.77 2.36 1.95
C PRO A 99 27.81 2.38 3.49
N LYS A 100 26.95 3.19 4.13
CA LYS A 100 26.85 3.25 5.60
C LYS A 100 26.25 1.95 6.14
N VAL A 101 25.17 1.46 5.53
CA VAL A 101 24.54 0.19 5.90
C VAL A 101 25.53 -0.96 5.73
N LYS A 102 26.27 -1.02 4.62
CA LYS A 102 27.29 -2.04 4.41
C LYS A 102 28.37 -2.04 5.51
N LYS A 103 28.85 -0.86 5.90
CA LYS A 103 29.81 -0.71 7.00
C LYS A 103 29.24 -1.20 8.34
N GLU A 104 28.01 -0.80 8.67
CA GLU A 104 27.34 -1.24 9.91
C GLU A 104 27.08 -2.75 9.94
N MET A 105 26.76 -3.36 8.80
CA MET A 105 26.59 -4.81 8.71
C MET A 105 27.91 -5.58 8.94
N GLN A 106 29.02 -5.08 8.39
CA GLN A 106 30.36 -5.66 8.63
C GLN A 106 30.79 -5.54 10.10
N ASN A 107 30.55 -4.38 10.72
CA ASN A 107 30.83 -4.18 12.14
C ASN A 107 30.07 -5.16 13.05
N ARG A 108 28.89 -5.61 12.60
CA ARG A 108 28.03 -6.56 13.33
C ARG A 108 28.28 -8.02 12.92
N ASN A 109 29.27 -8.31 12.06
CA ASN A 109 29.54 -9.64 11.49
C ASN A 109 28.32 -10.30 10.83
N TRP A 110 27.44 -9.51 10.20
CA TRP A 110 26.30 -10.05 9.43
C TRP A 110 26.72 -10.46 8.01
N ILE A 111 27.77 -9.83 7.50
CA ILE A 111 28.52 -10.12 6.27
C ILE A 111 29.99 -9.83 6.53
#